data_AF-A0A960M5E2-F1
#
_entry.id   AF-A0A960M5E2-F1
#
_cell.length_a   1.000
_cell.length_b   1.000
_cell.length_c   1.000
_cell.angle_alpha   90.00
_cell.angle_beta   90.00
_cell.angle_gamma   90.00
#
_symmetry.space_group_name_H-M   'P 1'
#
loop_
_entity.id
_entity.type
_entity.pdbx_description
1 polymer ?
#
loop_
_entity_poly.entity_id
_entity_poly.type
_entity_poly.pdbx_seq_one_letter_code
_entity_poly.pdbx_strand_id
1 'polypeptide(L)'
;MGQSEKKTEPQFCDMQYTRDENGKEILIKEGRFQVMMEWERPYMEACIDALGPSGDVLEIGFGCGYSSSHIQSYLPKSHTIIEYHPVVFEKAQEWAKSYENVILVQDTWQNALDSLGVFDAIFFDDYPLESGMGFDGDSKQVGEWSQMMEEKEPLMREARDRTAFLVSLKYTDEDLDAFFKELPLIDSTPLEYVLSFFCELREQNQITQMQQEYMLERYKKERKIEEGKIQAFMKQRQIKNLPERESPDRLSLFFNECAEKHMRSGSCFSCFISDPISKFQESAFLKAIQADPRFEYQQELMAIEVPDNCGYYAENQALVITITKL
;
A
#
# COMPACT_ATOMS: atom_id res chain seq x y z
N MET A 1 -13.92 10.65 -43.74
CA MET A 1 -12.59 10.91 -43.17
C MET A 1 -12.71 10.65 -41.67
N GLY A 2 -12.28 9.47 -41.23
CA GLY A 2 -12.30 9.10 -39.81
C GLY A 2 -11.25 9.91 -39.08
N GLN A 3 -11.67 10.61 -38.02
CA GLN A 3 -10.74 11.22 -37.08
C GLN A 3 -10.12 10.09 -36.26
N SER A 4 -8.81 9.92 -36.38
CA SER A 4 -8.03 9.03 -35.53
C SER A 4 -8.07 9.55 -34.11
N GLU A 5 -8.65 8.77 -33.20
CA GLU A 5 -8.47 8.96 -31.76
C GLU A 5 -6.97 8.92 -31.45
N LYS A 6 -6.41 10.05 -30.99
CA LYS A 6 -5.07 10.07 -30.42
C LYS A 6 -5.14 9.29 -29.11
N LYS A 7 -4.61 8.06 -29.08
CA LYS A 7 -4.28 7.39 -27.83
C LYS A 7 -3.27 8.28 -27.09
N THR A 8 -3.68 8.85 -25.96
CA THR A 8 -2.78 9.46 -24.99
C THR A 8 -1.84 8.38 -24.48
N GLU A 9 -0.53 8.61 -24.59
CA GLU A 9 0.47 7.72 -24.01
C GLU A 9 0.30 7.69 -22.48
N PRO A 10 0.50 6.52 -21.83
CA PRO A 10 0.43 6.43 -20.37
C PRO A 10 1.49 7.35 -19.76
N GLN A 11 1.06 8.24 -18.88
CA GLN A 11 1.93 9.14 -18.15
C GLN A 11 2.55 8.37 -16.98
N PHE A 12 3.80 7.95 -17.12
CA PHE A 12 4.55 7.29 -16.05
C PHE A 12 5.03 8.30 -15.00
N CYS A 13 5.10 7.87 -13.73
CA CYS A 13 5.82 8.63 -12.71
C CYS A 13 7.32 8.67 -13.04
N ASP A 14 8.02 9.68 -12.55
CA ASP A 14 9.48 9.73 -12.69
C ASP A 14 10.13 8.68 -11.76
N MET A 15 11.01 7.84 -12.30
CA MET A 15 11.83 6.91 -11.51
C MET A 15 13.27 6.92 -12.00
N GLN A 16 14.20 6.82 -11.06
CA GLN A 16 15.63 6.83 -11.34
C GLN A 16 16.42 5.95 -10.38
N TYR A 17 17.44 5.27 -10.90
CA TYR A 17 18.46 4.64 -10.09
C TYR A 17 19.52 5.68 -9.69
N THR A 18 19.88 5.70 -8.41
CA THR A 18 20.96 6.52 -7.87
C THR A 18 21.81 5.69 -6.91
N ARG A 19 22.74 6.35 -6.21
CA ARG A 19 23.54 5.75 -5.15
C ARG A 19 23.38 6.50 -3.84
N ASP A 20 23.42 5.76 -2.74
CA ASP A 20 23.50 6.30 -1.39
C ASP A 20 24.91 6.82 -1.06
N GLU A 21 25.10 7.30 0.17
CA GLU A 21 26.39 7.79 0.68
C GLU A 21 27.49 6.72 0.73
N ASN A 22 27.12 5.44 0.76
CA ASN A 22 28.01 4.29 0.76
C ASN A 22 28.23 3.72 -0.67
N GLY A 23 27.70 4.39 -1.70
CA GLY A 23 27.78 3.97 -3.10
C GLY A 23 26.84 2.82 -3.47
N LYS A 24 25.89 2.46 -2.60
CA LYS A 24 24.91 1.38 -2.80
C LYS A 24 23.71 1.87 -3.58
N GLU A 25 23.14 0.99 -4.38
CA GLU A 25 22.09 1.37 -5.32
C GLU A 25 20.75 1.64 -4.63
N ILE A 26 20.06 2.70 -5.05
CA ILE A 26 18.71 3.05 -4.61
C ILE A 26 17.85 3.32 -5.85
N LEU A 27 16.63 2.77 -5.87
CA LEU A 27 15.58 3.17 -6.81
C LEU A 27 14.71 4.24 -6.15
N ILE A 28 14.59 5.40 -6.80
CA ILE A 28 13.84 6.56 -6.30
C ILE A 28 12.71 6.93 -7.26
N LYS A 29 11.51 7.17 -6.72
CA LYS A 29 10.36 7.74 -7.42
C LYS A 29 10.23 9.24 -7.12
N GLU A 30 9.95 10.03 -8.15
CA GLU A 30 9.79 11.51 -8.09
C GLU A 30 10.97 12.23 -7.42
N GLY A 31 12.18 11.68 -7.55
CA GLY A 31 13.40 12.23 -6.94
C GLY A 31 13.42 12.23 -5.41
N ARG A 32 12.40 11.67 -4.74
CA ARG A 32 12.22 11.79 -3.27
C ARG A 32 11.82 10.51 -2.56
N PHE A 33 10.98 9.67 -3.16
CA PHE A 33 10.48 8.45 -2.50
C PHE A 33 11.42 7.29 -2.78
N GLN A 34 12.00 6.73 -1.73
CA GLN A 34 12.77 5.48 -1.83
C GLN A 34 11.80 4.34 -2.10
N VAL A 35 11.99 3.67 -3.24
CA VAL A 35 11.18 2.55 -3.69
C VAL A 35 11.86 1.24 -3.31
N MET A 36 13.18 1.17 -3.46
CA MET A 36 13.97 0.00 -3.15
C MET A 36 15.41 0.38 -2.77
N MET A 37 15.99 -0.32 -1.81
CA MET A 37 17.32 -0.09 -1.25
C MET A 37 18.10 -1.40 -1.07
N GLU A 38 19.43 -1.32 -0.99
CA GLU A 38 20.28 -2.52 -0.86
C GLU A 38 20.03 -3.32 0.44
N TRP A 39 19.59 -2.69 1.53
CA TRP A 39 19.32 -3.40 2.79
C TRP A 39 18.23 -4.47 2.66
N GLU A 40 17.33 -4.35 1.68
CA GLU A 40 16.26 -5.31 1.41
C GLU A 40 16.78 -6.62 0.83
N ARG A 41 17.99 -6.60 0.25
CA ARG A 41 18.61 -7.75 -0.39
C ARG A 41 18.63 -9.01 0.49
N PRO A 42 19.19 -9.01 1.71
CA PRO A 42 19.17 -10.21 2.57
C PRO A 42 17.76 -10.71 2.89
N TYR A 43 16.76 -9.81 2.97
CA TYR A 43 15.38 -10.22 3.17
C TYR A 43 14.80 -10.89 1.92
N MET A 44 14.99 -10.30 0.74
CA MET A 44 14.58 -10.89 -0.53
C MET A 44 15.24 -12.25 -0.78
N GLU A 45 16.56 -12.36 -0.54
CA GLU A 45 17.29 -13.62 -0.67
C GLU A 45 16.71 -14.69 0.26
N ALA A 46 16.35 -14.35 1.50
CA ALA A 46 15.71 -15.28 2.43
C ALA A 46 14.30 -15.71 2.00
N CYS A 47 13.50 -14.81 1.43
CA CYS A 47 12.20 -15.19 0.86
C CYS A 47 12.36 -16.17 -0.31
N ILE A 48 13.34 -15.94 -1.17
CA ILE A 48 13.65 -16.84 -2.30
C ILE A 48 14.23 -18.17 -1.81
N ASP A 49 15.06 -18.17 -0.76
CA ASP A 49 15.58 -19.41 -0.17
C ASP A 49 14.45 -20.27 0.41
N ALA A 50 13.49 -19.65 1.11
CA ALA A 50 12.31 -20.36 1.61
C ALA A 50 11.38 -20.83 0.47
N LEU A 51 11.26 -20.04 -0.60
CA LEU A 51 10.51 -20.43 -1.79
C LEU A 51 11.10 -21.65 -2.50
N GLY A 52 12.43 -21.81 -2.47
CA GLY A 52 13.16 -22.90 -3.12
C GLY A 52 12.81 -23.04 -4.61
N PRO A 53 12.92 -21.97 -5.42
CA PRO A 53 12.35 -21.93 -6.76
C PRO A 53 12.93 -23.02 -7.66
N SER A 54 12.04 -23.72 -8.37
CA SER A 54 12.40 -24.71 -9.37
C SER A 54 11.34 -24.73 -10.47
N GLY A 55 11.63 -25.38 -11.60
CA GLY A 55 10.67 -25.46 -12.70
C GLY A 55 10.42 -24.10 -13.37
N ASP A 56 9.17 -23.83 -13.74
CA ASP A 56 8.76 -22.57 -14.34
C ASP A 56 8.43 -21.55 -13.25
N VAL A 57 9.17 -20.43 -13.19
CA VAL A 57 9.08 -19.43 -12.11
C VAL A 57 8.46 -18.13 -12.62
N LEU A 58 7.54 -17.54 -11.85
CA LEU A 58 6.99 -16.21 -12.05
C LEU A 58 7.48 -15.25 -10.97
N GLU A 59 7.99 -14.09 -11.38
CA GLU A 59 8.38 -12.97 -10.52
C GLU A 59 7.58 -11.72 -10.91
N ILE A 60 7.04 -11.02 -9.91
CA ILE A 60 6.41 -9.71 -10.08
C ILE A 60 7.29 -8.65 -9.44
N GLY A 61 7.68 -7.65 -10.25
CA GLY A 61 8.57 -6.57 -9.83
C GLY A 61 10.04 -6.98 -9.97
N PHE A 62 10.77 -6.29 -10.84
CA PHE A 62 12.22 -6.50 -11.00
C PHE A 62 13.03 -5.65 -10.01
N GLY A 63 12.60 -4.40 -9.78
CA GLY A 63 13.26 -3.48 -8.86
C GLY A 63 14.76 -3.30 -9.17
N CYS A 64 15.63 -3.72 -8.24
CA CYS A 64 17.09 -3.72 -8.41
C CYS A 64 17.66 -5.08 -8.86
N GLY A 65 16.84 -6.10 -9.07
CA GLY A 65 17.22 -7.42 -9.57
C GLY A 65 17.82 -8.35 -8.50
N TYR A 66 17.61 -8.08 -7.21
CA TYR A 66 18.12 -8.92 -6.11
C TYR A 66 17.42 -10.29 -6.08
N SER A 67 16.09 -10.29 -6.01
CA SER A 67 15.27 -11.51 -6.11
C SER A 67 15.54 -12.23 -7.44
N SER A 68 15.53 -11.50 -8.57
CA SER A 68 15.74 -12.10 -9.89
C SER A 68 17.08 -12.83 -10.01
N SER A 69 18.16 -12.21 -9.52
CA SER A 69 19.50 -12.82 -9.53
C SER A 69 19.58 -14.02 -8.60
N HIS A 70 18.93 -13.95 -7.43
CA HIS A 70 18.91 -15.07 -6.49
C HIS A 70 18.09 -16.24 -7.01
N ILE A 71 16.91 -15.99 -7.62
CA ILE A 71 16.11 -17.00 -8.33
C ILE A 71 16.96 -17.70 -9.41
N GLN A 72 17.70 -16.94 -10.22
CA GLN A 72 18.57 -17.53 -11.24
C GLN A 72 19.68 -18.42 -10.67
N SER A 73 20.12 -18.19 -9.43
CA SER A 73 21.10 -19.07 -8.77
C SER A 73 20.58 -20.49 -8.50
N TYR A 74 19.25 -20.67 -8.43
CA TYR A 74 18.57 -21.95 -8.31
C TYR A 74 18.38 -22.68 -9.65
N LEU A 75 18.82 -22.08 -10.77
CA LEU A 75 18.76 -22.66 -12.11
C LEU A 75 17.33 -23.10 -12.54
N PRO A 76 16.33 -22.21 -12.52
CA PRO A 76 14.98 -22.55 -12.92
C PRO A 76 14.90 -22.95 -14.40
N LYS A 77 13.89 -23.74 -14.76
CA LYS A 77 13.63 -24.12 -16.16
C LYS A 77 13.28 -22.90 -17.02
N SER A 78 12.43 -22.02 -16.49
CA SER A 78 12.13 -20.72 -17.09
C SER A 78 11.88 -19.69 -15.99
N HIS A 79 12.16 -18.42 -16.28
CA HIS A 79 11.97 -17.33 -15.34
C HIS A 79 11.25 -16.17 -16.02
N THR A 80 9.97 -16.01 -15.70
CA THR A 80 9.12 -14.94 -16.24
C THR A 80 9.08 -13.80 -15.24
N ILE A 81 9.45 -12.60 -15.68
CA ILE A 81 9.42 -11.39 -14.85
C ILE A 81 8.43 -10.41 -15.47
N ILE A 82 7.42 -10.02 -14.69
CA ILE A 82 6.49 -8.95 -15.06
C ILE A 82 6.96 -7.66 -14.39
N GLU A 83 7.28 -6.67 -15.20
CA GLU A 83 7.73 -5.36 -14.73
C GLU A 83 7.05 -4.25 -15.54
N TYR A 84 6.30 -3.39 -14.86
CA TYR A 84 5.49 -2.37 -15.52
C TYR A 84 6.29 -1.12 -15.87
N HIS A 85 7.23 -0.69 -15.02
CA HIS A 85 7.86 0.61 -15.16
C HIS A 85 8.97 0.61 -16.23
N PRO A 86 8.94 1.50 -17.25
CA PRO A 86 9.88 1.46 -18.37
C PRO A 86 11.35 1.58 -17.96
N VAL A 87 11.67 2.42 -16.98
CA VAL A 87 13.05 2.58 -16.47
C VAL A 87 13.57 1.30 -15.81
N VAL A 88 12.71 0.62 -15.06
CA VAL A 88 13.07 -0.64 -14.38
C VAL A 88 13.14 -1.77 -15.40
N PHE A 89 12.22 -1.78 -16.37
CA PHE A 89 12.18 -2.74 -17.46
C PHE A 89 13.44 -2.67 -18.34
N GLU A 90 13.93 -1.47 -18.68
CA GLU A 90 15.17 -1.31 -19.45
C GLU A 90 16.37 -1.94 -18.73
N LYS A 91 16.45 -1.75 -17.41
CA LYS A 91 17.48 -2.40 -16.59
C LYS A 91 17.30 -3.93 -16.56
N ALA A 92 16.07 -4.41 -16.42
CA ALA A 92 15.75 -5.83 -16.49
C ALA A 92 16.20 -6.44 -17.83
N GLN A 93 16.01 -5.73 -18.95
CA GLN A 93 16.48 -6.16 -20.26
C GLN A 93 18.00 -6.28 -20.33
N GLU A 94 18.74 -5.35 -19.76
CA GLU A 94 20.21 -5.43 -19.72
C GLU A 94 20.67 -6.62 -18.88
N TRP A 95 20.08 -6.82 -17.70
CA TRP A 95 20.36 -7.94 -16.82
C TRP A 95 20.05 -9.29 -17.49
N ALA A 96 18.89 -9.40 -18.14
CA ALA A 96 18.41 -10.62 -18.78
C ALA A 96 19.30 -11.11 -19.93
N LYS A 97 20.13 -10.26 -20.54
CA LYS A 97 21.11 -10.67 -21.58
C LYS A 97 22.10 -11.75 -21.12
N SER A 98 22.28 -11.90 -19.81
CA SER A 98 23.16 -12.91 -19.22
C SER A 98 22.51 -14.29 -19.09
N TYR A 99 21.21 -14.42 -19.41
CA TYR A 99 20.42 -15.61 -19.17
C TYR A 99 19.58 -15.99 -20.39
N GLU A 100 19.59 -17.26 -20.78
CA GLU A 100 18.84 -17.74 -21.96
C GLU A 100 17.38 -18.11 -21.64
N ASN A 101 17.06 -18.30 -20.36
CA ASN A 101 15.79 -18.81 -19.83
C ASN A 101 14.90 -17.71 -19.22
N VAL A 102 15.25 -16.43 -19.37
CA VAL A 102 14.50 -15.29 -18.84
C VAL A 102 13.52 -14.75 -19.88
N ILE A 103 12.28 -14.51 -19.46
CA ILE A 103 11.19 -13.93 -20.26
C ILE A 103 10.73 -12.65 -19.56
N LEU A 104 10.83 -11.51 -20.22
CA LEU A 104 10.40 -10.23 -19.67
C LEU A 104 9.06 -9.80 -20.28
N VAL A 105 8.14 -9.36 -19.42
CA VAL A 105 6.82 -8.85 -19.81
C VAL A 105 6.66 -7.43 -19.29
N GLN A 106 6.61 -6.45 -20.21
CA GLN A 106 6.42 -5.04 -19.85
C GLN A 106 4.93 -4.71 -19.71
N ASP A 107 4.34 -5.04 -18.58
CA ASP A 107 2.93 -4.74 -18.29
C ASP A 107 2.68 -4.77 -16.78
N THR A 108 1.46 -4.43 -16.38
CA THR A 108 0.94 -4.76 -15.06
C THR A 108 0.62 -6.25 -14.97
N TRP A 109 0.76 -6.85 -13.78
CA TRP A 109 0.39 -8.26 -13.59
C TRP A 109 -1.09 -8.51 -13.92
N GLN A 110 -1.97 -7.54 -13.68
CA GLN A 110 -3.39 -7.62 -13.99
C GLN A 110 -3.66 -7.91 -15.47
N ASN A 111 -2.90 -7.28 -16.37
CA ASN A 111 -3.04 -7.46 -17.81
C ASN A 111 -2.27 -8.67 -18.32
N ALA A 112 -1.10 -8.93 -17.75
CA ALA A 112 -0.20 -9.97 -18.24
C ALA A 112 -0.67 -11.38 -17.87
N LEU A 113 -1.22 -11.59 -16.67
CA LEU A 113 -1.54 -12.93 -16.13
C LEU A 113 -2.44 -13.75 -17.07
N ASP A 114 -3.49 -13.16 -17.66
CA ASP A 114 -4.41 -13.88 -18.56
C ASP A 114 -3.72 -14.48 -19.81
N SER A 115 -2.52 -14.02 -20.16
CA SER A 115 -1.71 -14.54 -21.27
C SER A 115 -0.65 -15.56 -20.87
N LEU A 116 -0.48 -15.81 -19.57
CA LEU A 116 0.57 -16.65 -19.00
C LEU A 116 0.07 -18.04 -18.60
N GLY A 117 1.03 -18.96 -18.42
CA GLY A 117 0.79 -20.36 -18.05
C GLY A 117 0.75 -20.61 -16.55
N VAL A 118 0.96 -21.86 -16.16
CA VAL A 118 1.03 -22.31 -14.77
C VAL A 118 2.49 -22.39 -14.32
N PHE A 119 2.80 -21.89 -13.13
CA PHE A 119 4.14 -21.83 -12.58
C PHE A 119 4.33 -22.80 -11.41
N ASP A 120 5.54 -23.28 -11.22
CA ASP A 120 5.95 -24.15 -10.12
C ASP A 120 6.38 -23.32 -8.89
N ALA A 121 6.89 -22.09 -9.09
CA ALA A 121 7.16 -21.13 -8.03
C ALA A 121 6.74 -19.71 -8.43
N ILE A 122 6.19 -18.94 -7.49
CA ILE A 122 5.74 -17.56 -7.70
C ILE A 122 6.31 -16.66 -6.60
N PHE A 123 6.99 -15.57 -6.99
CA PHE A 123 7.47 -14.54 -6.09
C PHE A 123 6.79 -13.20 -6.40
N PHE A 124 6.25 -12.55 -5.36
CA PHE A 124 5.54 -11.28 -5.50
C PHE A 124 6.24 -10.15 -4.74
N ASP A 125 6.70 -9.15 -5.48
CA ASP A 125 7.29 -7.90 -4.95
C ASP A 125 6.76 -6.68 -5.72
N ASP A 126 5.50 -6.35 -5.47
CA ASP A 126 4.79 -5.29 -6.18
C ASP A 126 4.85 -3.96 -5.43
N TYR A 127 5.19 -2.88 -6.13
CA TYR A 127 5.17 -1.52 -5.60
C TYR A 127 4.10 -0.67 -6.30
N PRO A 128 3.14 -0.07 -5.58
CA PRO A 128 2.09 0.74 -6.19
C PRO A 128 2.67 2.01 -6.86
N LEU A 129 2.64 2.04 -8.19
CA LEU A 129 3.12 3.18 -8.98
C LEU A 129 2.13 4.33 -9.03
N GLU A 130 0.84 4.06 -8.85
CA GLU A 130 -0.15 5.11 -8.61
C GLU A 130 0.00 5.59 -7.16
N SER A 131 0.31 6.88 -7.00
CA SER A 131 0.21 7.54 -5.69
C SER A 131 -1.18 7.26 -5.14
N GLY A 132 -1.25 6.63 -3.97
CA GLY A 132 -2.51 6.28 -3.33
C GLY A 132 -3.36 7.53 -3.09
N MET A 133 -4.24 7.82 -4.04
CA MET A 133 -5.51 8.52 -3.93
C MET A 133 -6.03 8.69 -5.36
N GLY A 134 -7.05 7.91 -5.72
CA GLY A 134 -7.82 8.18 -6.93
C GLY A 134 -8.42 9.59 -6.84
N PHE A 135 -7.79 10.55 -7.51
CA PHE A 135 -8.35 11.85 -7.82
C PHE A 135 -7.73 12.33 -9.14
N ASP A 136 -8.58 12.56 -10.13
CA ASP A 136 -8.31 13.31 -11.36
C ASP A 136 -7.96 14.78 -11.03
N GLY A 137 -6.85 15.02 -10.32
CA GLY A 137 -6.44 16.32 -9.79
C GLY A 137 -5.02 16.68 -10.22
N ASP A 138 -4.88 17.88 -10.78
CA ASP A 138 -3.68 18.46 -11.38
C ASP A 138 -2.39 18.26 -10.54
N SER A 139 -1.42 17.57 -11.15
CA SER A 139 -0.11 17.14 -10.60
C SER A 139 0.70 18.19 -9.83
N LYS A 140 0.43 19.49 -10.03
CA LYS A 140 1.13 20.57 -9.32
C LYS A 140 0.68 20.78 -7.88
N GLN A 141 -0.59 20.52 -7.56
CA GLN A 141 -1.08 20.72 -6.19
C GLN A 141 -0.50 19.66 -5.25
N VAL A 142 -0.41 18.40 -5.69
CA VAL A 142 0.04 17.27 -4.85
C VAL A 142 1.47 17.47 -4.32
N GLY A 143 2.38 18.04 -5.13
CA GLY A 143 3.74 18.36 -4.71
C GLY A 143 3.81 19.44 -3.62
N GLU A 144 3.00 20.49 -3.73
CA GLU A 144 2.94 21.58 -2.75
C GLU A 144 2.38 21.11 -1.39
N TRP A 145 1.39 20.22 -1.41
CA TRP A 145 0.83 19.62 -0.19
C TRP A 145 1.80 18.66 0.50
N SER A 146 2.52 17.82 -0.24
CA SER A 146 3.53 16.92 0.36
C SER A 146 4.68 17.69 1.00
N GLN A 147 5.21 18.71 0.32
CA GLN A 147 6.29 19.54 0.85
C GLN A 147 5.86 20.26 2.13
N MET A 148 4.63 20.79 2.16
CA MET A 148 4.10 21.46 3.34
C MET A 148 3.84 20.50 4.52
N MET A 149 3.53 19.23 4.25
CA MET A 149 3.34 18.21 5.28
C MET A 149 4.68 17.73 5.85
N GLU A 150 5.70 17.51 5.03
CA GLU A 150 7.05 17.14 5.49
C GLU A 150 7.73 18.25 6.32
N GLU A 151 7.63 19.51 5.87
CA GLU A 151 8.18 20.65 6.64
C GLU A 151 7.49 20.82 8.00
N LYS A 152 6.22 20.41 8.10
CA LYS A 152 5.43 20.52 9.33
C LYS A 152 5.39 19.23 10.15
N GLU A 153 5.87 18.10 9.64
CA GLU A 153 5.79 16.81 10.32
C GLU A 153 6.50 16.80 11.69
N PRO A 154 7.67 17.43 11.89
CA PRO A 154 8.27 17.53 13.22
C PRO A 154 7.39 18.31 14.20
N LEU A 155 6.74 19.37 13.72
CA LEU A 155 5.84 20.23 14.49
C LEU A 155 4.51 19.51 14.78
N MET A 156 4.01 18.71 13.83
CA MET A 156 2.81 17.88 13.95
C MET A 156 3.06 16.70 14.88
N ARG A 157 4.24 16.09 14.84
CA ARG A 157 4.66 15.02 15.75
C ARG A 157 4.81 15.55 17.17
N GLU A 158 5.47 16.70 17.35
CA GLU A 158 5.54 17.36 18.65
C GLU A 158 4.16 17.79 19.16
N ALA A 159 3.29 18.30 18.29
CA ALA A 159 1.91 18.60 18.63
C ALA A 159 1.14 17.33 19.02
N ARG A 160 1.24 16.23 18.25
CA ARG A 160 0.61 14.93 18.55
C ARG A 160 1.11 14.36 19.87
N ASP A 161 2.40 14.41 20.16
CA ASP A 161 2.97 13.92 21.42
C ASP A 161 2.49 14.77 22.61
N ARG A 162 2.46 16.10 22.44
CA ARG A 162 1.95 17.03 23.47
C ARG A 162 0.43 17.00 23.62
N THR A 163 -0.31 16.47 22.64
CA THR A 163 -1.77 16.40 22.62
C THR A 163 -2.31 14.97 22.61
N ALA A 164 -1.46 13.96 22.81
CA ALA A 164 -1.86 12.54 22.78
C ALA A 164 -2.98 12.26 23.80
N PHE A 165 -2.99 12.99 24.91
CA PHE A 165 -4.05 12.91 25.90
C PHE A 165 -5.41 13.38 25.37
N LEU A 166 -5.47 14.30 24.38
CA LEU A 166 -6.72 14.81 23.80
C LEU A 166 -7.53 13.68 23.18
N VAL A 167 -6.87 12.74 22.50
CA VAL A 167 -7.51 11.58 21.84
C VAL A 167 -8.22 10.66 22.85
N SER A 168 -7.80 10.68 24.12
CA SER A 168 -8.40 9.89 25.20
C SER A 168 -9.47 10.62 26.02
N LEU A 169 -9.64 11.94 25.81
CA LEU A 169 -10.61 12.74 26.55
C LEU A 169 -12.05 12.29 26.25
N LYS A 170 -12.89 12.33 27.29
CA LYS A 170 -14.34 12.20 27.16
C LYS A 170 -14.95 13.56 27.47
N TYR A 171 -15.76 14.09 26.56
CA TYR A 171 -16.37 15.40 26.70
C TYR A 171 -17.73 15.29 27.39
N THR A 172 -17.97 16.13 28.40
CA THR A 172 -19.29 16.25 29.02
C THR A 172 -20.21 17.15 28.19
N ASP A 173 -21.50 17.14 28.50
CA ASP A 173 -22.45 18.03 27.81
C ASP A 173 -22.10 19.51 28.03
N GLU A 174 -21.53 19.86 29.18
CA GLU A 174 -21.02 21.21 29.45
C GLU A 174 -19.83 21.58 28.56
N ASP A 175 -18.91 20.64 28.28
CA ASP A 175 -17.78 20.86 27.39
C ASP A 175 -18.25 21.10 25.95
N LEU A 176 -19.25 20.32 25.50
CA LEU A 176 -19.86 20.47 24.17
C LEU A 176 -20.63 21.78 24.07
N ASP A 177 -21.28 22.23 25.14
CA ASP A 177 -21.93 23.53 25.18
C ASP A 177 -20.94 24.70 25.14
N ALA A 178 -19.79 24.55 25.79
CA ALA A 178 -18.69 25.51 25.74
C ALA A 178 -18.08 25.58 24.33
N PHE A 179 -17.95 24.45 23.64
CA PHE A 179 -17.48 24.38 22.26
C PHE A 179 -18.26 25.31 21.32
N PHE A 180 -19.60 25.37 21.43
CA PHE A 180 -20.42 26.29 20.63
C PHE A 180 -20.34 27.76 21.05
N LYS A 181 -19.85 28.07 22.25
CA LYS A 181 -19.74 29.44 22.79
C LYS A 181 -18.37 30.07 22.56
N GLU A 182 -17.32 29.27 22.62
CA GLU A 182 -15.93 29.72 22.72
C GLU A 182 -15.14 29.62 21.40
N LEU A 183 -15.67 28.93 20.37
CA LEU A 183 -14.99 28.74 19.07
C LEU A 183 -15.55 29.64 17.96
N PRO A 184 -14.96 30.83 17.71
CA PRO A 184 -15.33 31.69 16.58
C PRO A 184 -15.03 31.09 15.20
N LEU A 185 -14.27 29.99 15.15
CA LEU A 185 -13.89 29.31 13.91
C LEU A 185 -15.00 28.45 13.30
N ILE A 186 -16.00 28.02 14.09
CA ILE A 186 -17.08 27.17 13.55
C ILE A 186 -17.89 27.91 12.47
N ASP A 187 -17.95 29.25 12.58
CA ASP A 187 -18.63 30.13 11.64
C ASP A 187 -17.94 30.28 10.29
N SER A 188 -16.61 30.25 10.27
CA SER A 188 -15.81 30.30 9.06
C SER A 188 -15.39 28.93 8.51
N THR A 189 -15.63 27.84 9.25
CA THR A 189 -15.22 26.49 8.84
C THR A 189 -16.22 25.89 7.84
N PRO A 190 -15.75 25.31 6.72
CA PRO A 190 -16.59 24.56 5.79
C PRO A 190 -17.41 23.45 6.47
N LEU A 191 -18.62 23.24 5.97
CA LEU A 191 -19.63 22.34 6.55
C LEU A 191 -19.08 20.92 6.74
N GLU A 192 -18.40 20.40 5.72
CA GLU A 192 -17.83 19.07 5.68
C GLU A 192 -16.81 18.83 6.81
N TYR A 193 -16.02 19.83 7.20
CA TYR A 193 -15.02 19.67 8.25
C TYR A 193 -15.66 19.66 9.63
N VAL A 194 -16.69 20.49 9.87
CA VAL A 194 -17.42 20.48 11.14
C VAL A 194 -18.18 19.17 11.33
N LEU A 195 -18.86 18.70 10.26
CA LEU A 195 -19.55 17.41 10.28
C LEU A 195 -18.56 16.25 10.42
N SER A 196 -17.37 16.35 9.82
CA SER A 196 -16.33 15.35 9.99
C SER A 196 -15.84 15.25 11.43
N PHE A 197 -15.55 16.39 12.02
CA PHE A 197 -15.09 16.51 13.40
C PHE A 197 -16.08 15.87 14.40
N PHE A 198 -17.38 16.15 14.29
CA PHE A 198 -18.38 15.54 15.19
C PHE A 198 -18.45 14.02 15.08
N CYS A 199 -18.27 13.49 13.87
CA CYS A 199 -18.22 12.05 13.67
C CYS A 199 -16.93 11.43 14.19
N GLU A 200 -15.78 12.09 14.03
CA GLU A 200 -14.49 11.64 14.54
C GLU A 200 -14.49 11.56 16.08
N LEU A 201 -15.05 12.57 16.76
CA LEU A 201 -15.22 12.54 18.22
C LEU A 201 -16.00 11.29 18.67
N ARG A 202 -17.04 10.89 17.95
CA ARG A 202 -17.82 9.68 18.25
C ARG A 202 -17.02 8.42 17.93
N GLU A 203 -16.37 8.36 16.78
CA GLU A 203 -15.57 7.20 16.34
C GLU A 203 -14.40 6.90 17.30
N GLN A 204 -13.80 7.94 17.88
CA GLN A 204 -12.79 7.83 18.93
C GLN A 204 -13.37 7.60 20.34
N ASN A 205 -14.69 7.35 20.43
CA ASN A 205 -15.45 7.19 21.66
C ASN A 205 -15.40 8.41 22.60
N GLN A 206 -14.98 9.60 22.15
CA GLN A 206 -14.83 10.80 22.99
C GLN A 206 -16.19 11.44 23.35
N ILE A 207 -17.21 11.18 22.53
CA ILE A 207 -18.61 11.52 22.78
C ILE A 207 -19.53 10.33 22.47
N THR A 208 -20.71 10.31 23.07
CA THR A 208 -21.77 9.33 22.80
C THR A 208 -22.54 9.65 21.51
N GLN A 209 -23.32 8.69 21.01
CA GLN A 209 -24.22 8.92 19.88
C GLN A 209 -25.24 10.04 20.19
N MET A 210 -25.83 10.05 21.39
CA MET A 210 -26.79 11.07 21.80
C MET A 210 -26.16 12.47 21.82
N GLN A 211 -24.92 12.57 22.27
CA GLN A 211 -24.17 13.83 22.26
C GLN A 211 -23.86 14.29 20.82
N GLN A 212 -23.50 13.37 19.93
CA GLN A 212 -23.30 13.70 18.52
C GLN A 212 -24.59 14.23 17.87
N GLU A 213 -25.73 13.56 18.11
CA GLU A 213 -27.04 13.98 17.62
C GLU A 213 -27.41 15.37 18.14
N TYR A 214 -27.17 15.62 19.44
CA TYR A 214 -27.35 16.93 20.05
C TYR A 214 -26.51 18.03 19.36
N MET A 215 -25.21 17.78 19.13
CA MET A 215 -24.32 18.72 18.45
C MET A 215 -24.77 19.01 17.02
N LEU A 216 -25.19 17.97 16.28
CA LEU A 216 -25.68 18.10 14.90
C LEU A 216 -26.97 18.93 14.84
N GLU A 217 -27.94 18.65 15.70
CA GLU A 217 -29.20 19.39 15.76
C GLU A 217 -28.98 20.85 16.13
N ARG A 218 -28.10 21.10 17.11
CA ARG A 218 -27.74 22.46 17.51
C ARG A 218 -27.06 23.22 16.38
N TYR A 219 -26.03 22.65 15.77
CA TYR A 219 -25.31 23.26 14.65
C TYR A 219 -26.24 23.53 13.46
N LYS A 220 -27.11 22.57 13.12
CA LYS A 220 -28.13 22.72 12.08
C LYS A 220 -29.04 23.92 12.34
N LYS A 221 -29.52 24.07 13.58
CA LYS A 221 -30.43 25.15 13.98
C LYS A 221 -29.73 26.51 13.97
N GLU A 222 -28.54 26.61 14.55
CA GLU A 222 -27.79 27.87 14.64
C GLU A 222 -27.36 28.37 13.25
N ARG A 223 -27.01 27.45 12.34
CA ARG A 223 -26.49 27.78 10.99
C ARG A 223 -27.52 27.70 9.87
N LYS A 224 -28.77 27.35 10.19
CA LYS A 224 -29.87 27.19 9.22
C LYS A 224 -29.48 26.26 8.06
N ILE A 225 -28.81 25.15 8.39
CA ILE A 225 -28.37 24.16 7.41
C ILE A 225 -29.57 23.30 7.00
N GLU A 226 -29.69 23.04 5.70
CA GLU A 226 -30.71 22.14 5.16
C GLU A 226 -30.42 20.69 5.59
N GLU A 227 -31.44 20.03 6.15
CA GLU A 227 -31.40 18.62 6.57
C GLU A 227 -30.83 17.71 5.47
N GLY A 228 -31.20 17.94 4.21
CA GLY A 228 -30.74 17.15 3.06
C GLY A 228 -29.21 17.19 2.87
N LYS A 229 -28.52 18.27 3.26
CA LYS A 229 -27.05 18.36 3.16
C LYS A 229 -26.36 17.52 4.22
N ILE A 230 -26.90 17.53 5.44
CA ILE A 230 -26.39 16.68 6.53
C ILE A 230 -26.66 15.21 6.20
N GLN A 231 -27.85 14.88 5.70
CA GLN A 231 -28.19 13.51 5.28
C GLN A 231 -27.32 13.04 4.11
N ALA A 232 -27.07 13.89 3.12
CA ALA A 232 -26.17 13.57 2.01
C ALA A 232 -24.74 13.31 2.49
N PHE A 233 -24.22 14.16 3.39
CA PHE A 233 -22.92 13.97 4.01
C PHE A 233 -22.85 12.68 4.83
N MET A 234 -23.84 12.43 5.69
CA MET A 234 -23.91 11.22 6.52
C MET A 234 -24.05 9.96 5.66
N LYS A 235 -24.80 10.01 4.56
CA LYS A 235 -24.90 8.91 3.59
C LYS A 235 -23.57 8.70 2.86
N GLN A 236 -22.91 9.75 2.42
CA GLN A 236 -21.59 9.66 1.79
C GLN A 236 -20.53 9.13 2.76
N ARG A 237 -20.57 9.55 4.03
CA ARG A 237 -19.70 9.03 5.09
C ARG A 237 -20.05 7.60 5.46
N GLN A 238 -21.33 7.22 5.52
CA GLN A 238 -21.74 5.81 5.69
C GLN A 238 -21.32 4.95 4.49
N ILE A 239 -21.26 5.48 3.27
CA ILE A 239 -20.66 4.77 2.13
C ILE A 239 -19.15 4.57 2.34
N LYS A 240 -18.47 5.53 2.98
CA LYS A 240 -17.04 5.44 3.35
C LYS A 240 -16.77 4.63 4.64
N ASN A 241 -17.76 4.53 5.55
CA ASN A 241 -17.71 3.89 6.88
C ASN A 241 -18.54 2.61 6.96
N LEU A 242 -19.20 2.20 5.87
CA LEU A 242 -19.45 0.78 5.63
C LEU A 242 -18.10 0.14 5.91
N PRO A 243 -18.03 -0.97 6.71
CA PRO A 243 -16.78 -1.72 6.72
C PRO A 243 -16.43 -1.84 5.26
N GLU A 244 -15.22 -1.42 4.88
CA GLU A 244 -14.71 -1.87 3.61
C GLU A 244 -15.12 -3.34 3.58
N ARG A 245 -15.97 -3.73 2.64
CA ARG A 245 -15.77 -5.06 2.09
C ARG A 245 -14.34 -4.95 1.68
N GLU A 246 -13.41 -5.39 2.54
CA GLU A 246 -11.98 -5.20 2.37
C GLU A 246 -11.76 -5.54 0.91
N SER A 247 -11.59 -4.50 0.08
CA SER A 247 -11.28 -4.76 -1.30
C SER A 247 -9.95 -5.48 -1.16
N PRO A 248 -9.86 -6.75 -1.58
CA PRO A 248 -8.72 -7.56 -1.22
C PRO A 248 -7.48 -6.76 -1.56
N ASP A 249 -6.53 -6.67 -0.63
CA ASP A 249 -5.29 -5.94 -0.90
C ASP A 249 -4.61 -6.53 -2.15
N ARG A 250 -3.65 -5.80 -2.75
CA ARG A 250 -3.02 -6.25 -4.00
C ARG A 250 -2.40 -7.64 -3.92
N LEU A 251 -1.82 -8.00 -2.76
CA LEU A 251 -1.27 -9.34 -2.53
C LEU A 251 -2.40 -10.39 -2.50
N SER A 252 -3.50 -10.10 -1.81
CA SER A 252 -4.69 -10.96 -1.80
C SER A 252 -5.28 -11.16 -3.19
N LEU A 253 -5.41 -10.11 -4.00
CA LEU A 253 -5.91 -10.20 -5.37
C LEU A 253 -4.98 -11.04 -6.25
N PHE A 254 -3.69 -10.74 -6.20
CA PHE A 254 -2.69 -11.45 -6.99
C PHE A 254 -2.60 -12.93 -6.62
N PHE A 255 -2.53 -13.23 -5.32
CA PHE A 255 -2.48 -14.60 -4.84
C PHE A 255 -3.72 -15.39 -5.27
N ASN A 256 -4.93 -14.84 -5.11
CA ASN A 256 -6.15 -15.53 -5.50
C ASN A 256 -6.21 -15.84 -7.00
N GLU A 257 -5.78 -14.89 -7.84
CA GLU A 257 -5.69 -15.11 -9.29
C GLU A 257 -4.69 -16.22 -9.62
N CYS A 258 -3.52 -16.21 -8.98
CA CYS A 258 -2.50 -17.23 -9.16
C CYS A 258 -2.96 -18.60 -8.66
N ALA A 259 -3.55 -18.65 -7.46
CA ALA A 259 -4.10 -19.84 -6.85
C ALA A 259 -5.11 -20.55 -7.75
N GLU A 260 -5.97 -19.80 -8.45
CA GLU A 260 -6.99 -20.39 -9.32
C GLU A 260 -6.45 -20.77 -10.70
N LYS A 261 -5.65 -19.91 -11.34
CA LYS A 261 -5.27 -20.07 -12.77
C LYS A 261 -3.81 -20.45 -13.01
N HIS A 262 -2.90 -20.11 -12.10
CA HIS A 262 -1.45 -20.15 -12.34
C HIS A 262 -0.67 -21.08 -11.39
N MET A 263 -1.34 -21.74 -10.45
CA MET A 263 -0.75 -22.72 -9.52
C MET A 263 -1.35 -24.11 -9.72
N ARG A 264 -0.50 -25.14 -9.67
CA ARG A 264 -0.86 -26.57 -9.63
C ARG A 264 -0.52 -27.15 -8.25
N SER A 265 -0.92 -28.40 -8.00
CA SER A 265 -0.47 -29.12 -6.79
C SER A 265 1.07 -29.21 -6.80
N GLY A 266 1.68 -28.83 -5.69
CA GLY A 266 3.13 -28.65 -5.52
C GLY A 266 3.66 -27.26 -5.88
N SER A 267 2.85 -26.34 -6.43
CA SER A 267 3.31 -24.96 -6.66
C SER A 267 3.51 -24.23 -5.34
N CYS A 268 4.60 -23.46 -5.25
CA CYS A 268 4.93 -22.64 -4.10
C CYS A 268 4.78 -21.14 -4.40
N PHE A 269 4.48 -20.36 -3.38
CA PHE A 269 4.33 -18.91 -3.44
C PHE A 269 5.04 -18.24 -2.27
N SER A 270 5.76 -17.16 -2.53
CA SER A 270 6.32 -16.26 -1.50
C SER A 270 6.22 -14.80 -1.96
N CYS A 271 6.45 -13.86 -1.05
CA CYS A 271 6.38 -12.43 -1.36
C CYS A 271 7.30 -11.60 -0.47
N PHE A 272 7.60 -10.38 -0.93
CA PHE A 272 8.19 -9.35 -0.10
C PHE A 272 7.09 -8.63 0.69
N ILE A 273 7.31 -8.45 2.00
CA ILE A 273 6.37 -7.81 2.90
C ILE A 273 6.99 -6.50 3.43
N SER A 274 6.47 -5.38 2.95
CA SER A 274 6.92 -4.04 3.34
C SER A 274 6.53 -3.60 4.76
N ASP A 275 5.57 -4.27 5.40
CA ASP A 275 5.17 -4.02 6.79
C ASP A 275 4.73 -5.35 7.43
N PRO A 276 5.61 -6.00 8.20
CA PRO A 276 5.34 -7.33 8.75
C PRO A 276 4.31 -7.29 9.89
N ILE A 277 4.09 -6.16 10.58
CA ILE A 277 3.20 -6.10 11.74
C ILE A 277 1.76 -5.84 11.29
N SER A 278 1.53 -4.82 10.45
CA SER A 278 0.17 -4.46 10.05
C SER A 278 -0.47 -5.50 9.13
N LYS A 279 0.32 -6.13 8.25
CA LYS A 279 -0.19 -7.14 7.33
C LYS A 279 -0.39 -8.51 7.97
N PHE A 280 0.13 -8.81 9.18
CA PHE A 280 0.18 -10.21 9.61
C PHE A 280 -0.19 -10.52 11.05
N GLN A 281 -0.31 -9.54 11.95
CA GLN A 281 -0.89 -9.87 13.25
C GLN A 281 -2.37 -10.27 13.14
N GLU A 282 -3.11 -9.84 12.10
CA GLU A 282 -4.54 -10.16 11.94
C GLU A 282 -5.13 -10.05 10.51
N SER A 283 -4.35 -10.01 9.42
CA SER A 283 -4.94 -9.78 8.09
C SER A 283 -5.91 -10.88 7.65
N ALA A 284 -6.96 -10.46 6.94
CA ALA A 284 -7.90 -11.37 6.32
C ALA A 284 -7.22 -12.31 5.31
N PHE A 285 -6.13 -11.87 4.67
CA PHE A 285 -5.32 -12.70 3.79
C PHE A 285 -4.83 -13.97 4.50
N LEU A 286 -4.08 -13.85 5.60
CA LEU A 286 -3.57 -15.04 6.29
C LEU A 286 -4.67 -15.91 6.86
N LYS A 287 -5.68 -15.28 7.47
CA LYS A 287 -6.82 -16.02 8.03
C LYS A 287 -7.50 -16.85 6.94
N ALA A 288 -7.62 -16.32 5.72
CA ALA A 288 -8.16 -17.04 4.57
C ALA A 288 -7.24 -18.19 4.12
N ILE A 289 -5.94 -17.96 3.96
CA ILE A 289 -4.98 -19.00 3.53
C ILE A 289 -4.89 -20.13 4.54
N GLN A 290 -4.74 -19.82 5.83
CA GLN A 290 -4.61 -20.81 6.89
C GLN A 290 -5.89 -21.64 7.09
N ALA A 291 -7.05 -21.10 6.72
CA ALA A 291 -8.33 -21.81 6.80
C ALA A 291 -8.65 -22.65 5.55
N ASP A 292 -7.96 -22.43 4.43
CA ASP A 292 -8.21 -23.13 3.18
C ASP A 292 -7.38 -24.43 3.10
N PRO A 293 -8.01 -25.61 3.11
CA PRO A 293 -7.31 -26.90 3.11
C PRO A 293 -6.56 -27.21 1.81
N ARG A 294 -6.69 -26.37 0.77
CA ARG A 294 -5.92 -26.47 -0.47
C ARG A 294 -4.50 -25.94 -0.31
N PHE A 295 -4.18 -25.26 0.79
CA PHE A 295 -2.89 -24.62 0.99
C PHE A 295 -2.22 -25.05 2.29
N GLU A 296 -0.92 -25.27 2.22
CA GLU A 296 -0.04 -25.35 3.37
C GLU A 296 0.67 -24.00 3.53
N TYR A 297 0.58 -23.42 4.74
CA TYR A 297 1.20 -22.14 5.07
C TYR A 297 2.35 -22.35 6.06
N GLN A 298 3.52 -21.78 5.74
CA GLN A 298 4.70 -21.76 6.59
C GLN A 298 5.22 -20.34 6.73
N GLN A 299 5.79 -20.03 7.90
CA GLN A 299 6.39 -18.73 8.16
C GLN A 299 7.63 -18.84 9.04
N GLU A 300 8.58 -17.95 8.84
CA GLU A 300 9.80 -17.80 9.62
C GLU A 300 10.09 -16.33 9.88
N LEU A 301 10.55 -16.00 11.09
CA LEU A 301 11.04 -14.66 11.42
C LEU A 301 12.55 -14.64 11.31
N MET A 302 13.09 -13.65 10.61
CA MET A 302 14.52 -13.41 10.51
C MET A 302 14.87 -12.00 11.02
N ALA A 303 16.08 -11.84 11.53
CA ALA A 303 16.61 -10.52 11.85
C ALA A 303 17.12 -9.83 10.57
N ILE A 304 16.87 -8.53 10.46
CA ILE A 304 17.35 -7.68 9.36
C ILE A 304 17.92 -6.38 9.92
N GLU A 305 18.88 -5.82 9.21
CA GLU A 305 19.49 -4.53 9.55
C GLU A 305 18.93 -3.46 8.62
N VAL A 306 17.98 -2.68 9.14
CA VAL A 306 17.35 -1.59 8.39
C VAL A 306 18.07 -0.28 8.71
N PRO A 307 18.53 0.48 7.70
CA PRO A 307 19.16 1.78 7.91
C PRO A 307 18.24 2.79 8.61
N ASP A 308 18.81 3.64 9.46
CA ASP A 308 18.09 4.69 10.20
C ASP A 308 17.32 5.67 9.28
N ASN A 309 17.70 5.77 8.01
CA ASN A 309 17.07 6.64 7.01
C ASN A 309 15.95 5.95 6.20
N CYS A 310 15.59 4.70 6.51
CA CYS A 310 14.46 4.04 5.88
C CYS A 310 13.13 4.59 6.42
N GLY A 311 12.41 5.33 5.58
CA GLY A 311 11.14 5.96 5.97
C GLY A 311 9.91 5.05 5.94
N TYR A 312 10.02 3.85 5.37
CA TYR A 312 8.88 2.94 5.14
C TYR A 312 8.97 1.61 5.89
N TYR A 313 10.14 1.25 6.43
CA TYR A 313 10.35 0.04 7.22
C TYR A 313 11.08 0.42 8.49
N ALA A 314 10.44 0.24 9.65
CA ALA A 314 10.98 0.69 10.94
C ALA A 314 11.46 -0.46 11.84
N GLU A 315 11.27 -1.70 11.42
CA GLU A 315 11.50 -2.90 12.23
C GLU A 315 12.85 -3.56 11.92
N ASN A 316 13.41 -4.29 12.88
CA ASN A 316 14.65 -5.06 12.71
C ASN A 316 14.41 -6.57 12.49
N GLN A 317 13.17 -6.93 12.17
CA GLN A 317 12.77 -8.29 11.85
C GLN A 317 11.95 -8.29 10.56
N ALA A 318 12.08 -9.36 9.80
CA ALA A 318 11.30 -9.62 8.60
C ALA A 318 10.61 -10.98 8.71
N LEU A 319 9.42 -11.06 8.12
CA LEU A 319 8.64 -12.28 8.05
C LEU A 319 8.82 -12.88 6.66
N VAL A 320 9.36 -14.10 6.62
CA VAL A 320 9.45 -14.91 5.42
C VAL A 320 8.27 -15.86 5.42
N ILE A 321 7.45 -15.85 4.36
CA ILE A 321 6.29 -16.74 4.23
C ILE A 321 6.47 -17.66 3.02
N THR A 322 5.87 -18.85 3.11
CA THR A 322 5.72 -19.77 1.98
C THR A 322 4.32 -20.37 2.00
N ILE A 323 3.67 -20.37 0.83
CA ILE A 323 2.37 -21.00 0.63
C ILE A 323 2.51 -22.06 -0.45
N THR A 324 2.21 -23.32 -0.11
CA THR A 324 2.24 -24.44 -1.04
C THR A 324 0.82 -24.87 -1.37
N LYS A 325 0.50 -25.00 -2.65
CA LYS A 325 -0.79 -25.57 -3.09
C LYS A 325 -0.72 -27.09 -3.04
N LEU A 326 -1.60 -27.72 -2.26
CA LEU A 326 -1.63 -29.16 -2.00
C LEU A 326 -2.21 -29.97 -3.17
#